data_AF-F1LHZ4-F1
#
_entry.id   AF-F1LHZ4-F1
#
_cell.length_a   1.000
_cell.length_b   1.000
_cell.length_c   1.000
_cell.angle_alpha   90.00
_cell.angle_beta   90.00
_cell.angle_gamma   90.00
#
_symmetry.space_group_name_H-M   'P 1'
#
loop_
_entity.id
_entity.type
_entity.pdbx_description
1 polymer ?
#
loop_
_entity_poly.entity_id
_entity_poly.type
_entity_poly.pdbx_seq_one_letter_code
_entity_poly.pdbx_strand_id
1 'polypeptide(L)'
;MHYRSKAFGRYDDLFTLNTNIADYQKTIGQRDQLSFNDIRLMNVIYCRNVCPRRLPCQRGGYTDPRRCDRCRCPDGFTGQYCEQVMPGYGVDCGGRRSSDDRLRCDHYWIAG
;
A
#
# COMPACT_ATOMS: atom_id res chain seq x y z
N MET A 1 -5.01 0.22 -9.62
CA MET A 1 -5.34 -0.14 -11.03
C MET A 1 -4.24 0.29 -12.01
N HIS A 2 -3.03 -0.24 -11.92
CA HIS A 2 -1.90 0.19 -12.77
C HIS A 2 -1.48 -0.92 -13.74
N TYR A 3 -0.91 -0.57 -14.90
CA TYR A 3 -0.29 -1.55 -15.80
C TYR A 3 1.03 -2.09 -15.21
N ARG A 4 1.42 -3.32 -15.57
CA ARG A 4 2.74 -3.87 -15.27
C ARG A 4 3.81 -3.14 -16.11
N SER A 5 5.04 -3.11 -15.61
CA SER A 5 6.18 -2.44 -16.28
C SER A 5 6.49 -2.92 -17.70
N LYS A 6 6.10 -4.16 -18.03
CA LYS A 6 6.34 -4.83 -19.32
C LYS A 6 5.07 -4.99 -20.16
N ALA A 7 3.99 -4.26 -19.83
CA ALA A 7 2.71 -4.42 -20.53
C ALA A 7 2.85 -4.10 -22.03
N PHE A 8 2.33 -4.98 -22.89
CA PHE A 8 2.36 -4.84 -24.35
C PHE A 8 3.78 -4.76 -24.97
N GLY A 9 4.81 -5.24 -24.26
CA GLY A 9 6.16 -5.35 -24.79
C GLY A 9 6.26 -6.44 -25.86
N ARG A 10 7.03 -6.19 -26.93
CA ARG A 10 7.33 -7.19 -27.97
C ARG A 10 8.21 -8.33 -27.43
N TYR A 11 9.06 -8.02 -26.46
CA TYR A 11 9.98 -8.95 -25.82
C TYR A 11 9.84 -8.83 -24.31
N ASP A 12 9.91 -9.96 -23.60
CA ASP A 12 9.72 -10.01 -22.15
C ASP A 12 10.80 -9.26 -21.37
N ASP A 13 11.96 -8.97 -21.97
CA ASP A 13 13.05 -8.25 -21.29
C ASP A 13 12.95 -6.73 -21.41
N LEU A 14 12.01 -6.22 -22.21
CA LEU A 14 11.87 -4.79 -22.45
C LEU A 14 10.80 -4.17 -21.55
N PHE A 15 11.20 -3.18 -20.76
CA PHE A 15 10.25 -2.31 -20.05
C PHE A 15 9.60 -1.35 -21.04
N THR A 16 8.27 -1.36 -21.10
CA THR A 16 7.48 -0.38 -21.87
C THR A 16 7.09 0.83 -21.02
N LEU A 17 7.05 0.64 -19.71
CA LEU A 17 6.73 1.67 -18.71
C LEU A 17 7.88 1.72 -17.71
N ASN A 18 8.55 2.88 -17.65
CA ASN A 18 9.59 3.15 -16.66
C ASN A 18 9.06 4.13 -15.62
N THR A 19 9.19 3.77 -14.34
CA THR A 19 8.92 4.66 -13.22
C THR A 19 10.05 5.67 -13.11
N ASN A 20 9.71 6.94 -12.79
CA ASN A 20 10.73 7.98 -12.60
C ASN A 20 11.67 7.67 -11.43
N ILE A 21 11.18 6.94 -10.43
CA ILE A 21 11.96 6.43 -9.31
C ILE A 21 12.16 4.94 -9.53
N ALA A 22 13.42 4.51 -9.67
CA ALA A 22 13.78 3.14 -10.04
C ALA A 22 13.28 2.08 -9.04
N ASP A 23 13.19 2.41 -7.75
CA ASP A 23 12.76 1.48 -6.70
C ASP A 23 11.31 0.99 -6.88
N TYR A 24 10.46 1.79 -7.53
CA TYR A 24 9.06 1.44 -7.79
C TYR A 24 8.85 0.67 -9.10
N GLN A 25 9.92 0.41 -9.87
CA GLN A 25 9.80 -0.25 -11.18
C GLN A 25 9.18 -1.66 -11.06
N LYS A 26 9.41 -2.32 -9.92
CA LYS A 26 8.88 -3.65 -9.61
C LYS A 26 7.53 -3.61 -8.90
N THR A 27 7.09 -2.46 -8.38
CA THR A 27 5.84 -2.34 -7.63
C THR A 27 4.64 -2.04 -8.54
N ILE A 28 4.86 -1.47 -9.72
CA ILE A 28 3.76 -1.12 -10.63
C ILE A 28 3.07 -2.35 -11.24
N GLY A 29 1.74 -2.30 -11.25
CA GLY A 29 0.92 -3.37 -11.83
C GLY A 29 0.80 -4.62 -10.98
N GLN A 30 0.91 -4.45 -9.65
CA GLN A 30 0.54 -5.48 -8.69
C GLN A 30 -0.93 -5.91 -8.89
N ARG A 31 -1.20 -7.20 -8.70
CA ARG A 31 -2.54 -7.80 -8.87
C ARG A 31 -2.97 -8.68 -7.70
N ASP A 32 -2.19 -8.74 -6.64
CA ASP A 32 -2.48 -9.62 -5.50
C ASP A 32 -3.68 -9.10 -4.72
N GLN A 33 -3.73 -7.79 -4.47
CA GLN A 33 -4.87 -7.12 -3.85
C GLN A 33 -5.10 -5.72 -4.43
N LEU A 34 -6.28 -5.18 -4.11
CA LEU A 34 -6.58 -3.77 -4.36
C LEU A 34 -5.65 -2.90 -3.52
N SER A 35 -5.07 -1.87 -4.14
CA SER A 35 -4.27 -0.93 -3.38
C SER A 35 -5.14 -0.17 -2.38
N PHE A 36 -4.53 0.24 -1.27
CA PHE A 36 -5.20 1.09 -0.27
C PHE A 36 -5.86 2.32 -0.90
N ASN A 37 -5.19 2.93 -1.89
CA ASN A 37 -5.69 4.11 -2.60
C ASN A 37 -6.90 3.80 -3.49
N ASP A 38 -6.92 2.64 -4.16
CA ASP A 38 -8.09 2.22 -4.95
C ASP A 38 -9.31 2.04 -4.02
N ILE A 39 -9.12 1.38 -2.87
CA ILE A 39 -10.19 1.16 -1.88
C ILE A 39 -10.66 2.50 -1.30
N ARG A 40 -9.73 3.40 -0.95
CA ARG A 40 -10.03 4.75 -0.47
C ARG A 40 -10.87 5.52 -1.47
N LEU A 41 -10.48 5.52 -2.75
CA LEU A 41 -11.20 6.23 -3.81
C LEU A 41 -12.64 5.72 -3.91
N MET A 42 -12.82 4.39 -3.96
CA MET A 42 -14.15 3.78 -3.98
C MET A 42 -15.00 4.18 -2.78
N ASN A 43 -14.44 4.13 -1.56
CA ASN A 43 -15.15 4.51 -0.34
C ASN A 43 -15.48 6.01 -0.30
N VAL A 44 -14.63 6.88 -0.83
CA VAL A 44 -14.90 8.32 -0.90
C VAL A 44 -16.03 8.63 -1.88
N ILE A 45 -16.15 7.89 -2.97
CA ILE A 45 -17.21 8.07 -3.98
C ILE A 45 -18.53 7.50 -3.46
N TYR A 46 -18.53 6.23 -3.06
CA TYR A 46 -19.77 5.49 -2.77
C TYR A 46 -20.21 5.54 -1.30
N CYS A 47 -19.27 5.72 -0.36
CA CYS A 47 -19.55 5.68 1.07
C CYS A 47 -19.40 7.06 1.75
N ARG A 48 -19.45 8.14 0.97
CA ARG A 48 -19.19 9.51 1.43
C ARG A 48 -20.06 9.96 2.61
N ASN A 49 -21.31 9.51 2.64
CA ASN A 49 -22.35 9.96 3.55
C ASN A 49 -22.71 8.93 4.63
N VAL A 50 -21.94 7.83 4.74
CA VAL A 50 -22.22 6.78 5.73
C VAL A 50 -21.89 7.25 7.14
N CYS A 51 -20.79 8.00 7.29
CA CYS A 51 -20.40 8.56 8.58
C CYS A 51 -20.89 10.00 8.74
N PRO A 52 -21.51 10.36 9.88
CA PRO A 52 -22.03 11.71 10.11
C PRO A 52 -20.92 12.76 10.23
N ARG A 53 -19.72 12.33 10.64
CA ARG A 53 -18.54 13.17 10.79
C ARG A 53 -17.33 12.53 10.11
N ARG A 54 -16.45 13.37 9.58
CA ARG A 54 -15.14 12.96 9.09
C ARG A 54 -14.11 13.16 10.18
N LEU A 55 -13.31 12.14 10.43
CA LEU A 55 -12.20 12.19 11.37
C LEU A 55 -10.96 12.81 10.71
N PRO A 56 -10.12 13.54 11.46
CA PRO A 56 -8.84 14.09 10.97
C PRO A 56 -7.77 12.99 10.86
N CYS A 57 -7.96 12.06 9.92
CA CYS A 57 -7.02 10.97 9.66
C CYS A 57 -5.71 11.50 9.07
N GLN A 58 -4.58 11.04 9.60
CA GLN A 58 -3.24 11.44 9.16
C GLN A 58 -2.70 10.49 8.08
N ARG A 59 -1.59 10.90 7.45
CA ARG A 59 -0.77 10.05 6.56
C ARG A 59 -1.54 9.40 5.40
N GLY A 60 -2.59 10.06 4.93
CA GLY A 60 -3.41 9.58 3.81
C GLY A 60 -4.51 8.58 4.21
N GLY A 61 -4.71 8.34 5.51
CA GLY A 61 -5.85 7.57 6.03
C GLY A 61 -7.20 8.26 5.75
N TYR A 62 -8.28 7.50 5.91
CA TYR A 62 -9.65 8.00 5.76
C TYR A 62 -10.57 7.40 6.83
N THR A 63 -11.69 8.07 7.14
CA THR A 63 -12.65 7.55 8.14
C THR A 63 -13.22 6.23 7.66
N ASP A 64 -13.18 5.19 8.51
CA ASP A 64 -13.72 3.88 8.14
C ASP A 64 -15.24 3.99 7.96
N PRO A 65 -15.79 3.79 6.75
CA PRO A 65 -17.25 3.88 6.54
C PRO A 65 -18.01 2.80 7.32
N ARG A 66 -17.36 1.70 7.72
CA ARG A 66 -17.96 0.67 8.58
C ARG A 66 -17.86 1.01 10.07
N ARG A 67 -16.96 1.91 10.45
CA ARG A 67 -16.60 2.25 11.83
C ARG A 67 -16.24 3.72 11.95
N CYS A 68 -17.27 4.56 12.06
CA CYS A 68 -17.14 6.02 12.04
C CYS A 68 -16.41 6.62 13.27
N ASP A 69 -15.95 5.79 14.19
CA ASP A 69 -15.15 6.09 15.37
C ASP A 69 -13.63 6.00 15.12
N ARG A 70 -13.19 5.46 13.98
CA ARG A 70 -11.77 5.26 13.66
C ARG A 70 -11.41 5.56 12.20
N CYS A 71 -10.11 5.76 11.96
CA CYS A 71 -9.55 5.82 10.62
C CYS A 71 -9.13 4.43 10.11
N ARG A 72 -9.28 4.21 8.80
CA ARG A 72 -8.55 3.21 8.05
C ARG A 72 -7.19 3.78 7.68
N CYS A 73 -6.13 3.08 8.09
CA CYS A 73 -4.76 3.49 7.91
C CYS A 73 -4.12 2.74 6.74
N PRO A 74 -3.23 3.40 5.97
CA PRO A 74 -2.37 2.70 5.04
C PRO A 74 -1.39 1.79 5.79
N ASP A 75 -0.84 0.82 5.07
CA ASP A 75 0.05 -0.18 5.64
C ASP A 75 1.26 0.47 6.32
N GLY A 76 1.65 -0.09 7.47
CA GLY A 76 2.71 0.46 8.31
C GLY A 76 2.27 1.56 9.30
N PHE A 77 1.00 1.99 9.29
CA PHE A 77 0.47 2.95 10.26
C PHE A 77 -0.72 2.40 11.06
N THR A 78 -0.83 2.85 12.30
CA THR A 78 -1.85 2.43 13.26
C THR A 78 -2.27 3.59 14.17
N GLY A 79 -3.17 3.34 15.11
CA GLY A 79 -3.79 4.34 15.98
C GLY A 79 -5.16 4.78 15.47
N GLN A 80 -5.86 5.60 16.26
CA GLN A 80 -7.23 6.02 15.93
C GLN A 80 -7.28 6.93 14.70
N TYR A 81 -6.23 7.73 14.52
CA TYR A 81 -6.07 8.72 13.46
C TYR A 81 -4.87 8.42 12.56
N CYS A 82 -4.32 7.20 12.60
CA CYS A 82 -3.11 6.81 11.86
C CYS A 82 -1.87 7.62 12.27
N GLU A 83 -1.83 8.04 13.53
CA GLU A 83 -0.76 8.85 14.12
C GLU A 83 0.47 8.02 14.48
N GLN A 84 0.29 6.72 14.74
CA GLN A 84 1.33 5.81 15.17
C GLN A 84 1.90 5.04 13.98
N VAL A 85 3.20 4.77 14.01
CA VAL A 85 3.83 3.79 13.12
C VAL A 85 3.60 2.42 13.72
N MET A 86 3.21 1.43 12.91
CA MET A 86 3.09 0.06 13.39
C MET A 86 4.43 -0.38 14.00
N PRO A 87 4.45 -0.90 15.24
CA PRO A 87 5.68 -1.43 15.81
C PRO A 87 6.14 -2.59 14.93
N GLY A 88 7.38 -2.50 14.42
CA GLY A 88 7.96 -3.58 13.63
C GLY A 88 7.97 -4.86 14.48
N TYR A 89 7.38 -5.94 13.98
CA TYR A 89 7.43 -7.25 14.62
C TYR A 89 8.83 -7.84 14.47
N GLY A 90 9.80 -7.38 15.27
CA GLY A 90 11.11 -8.03 15.43
C GLY A 90 11.95 -8.26 14.17
N VAL A 91 11.56 -7.67 13.02
CA VAL A 91 12.31 -7.75 11.76
C VAL A 91 12.79 -6.35 11.42
N ASP A 92 14.12 -6.22 11.40
CA ASP A 92 14.81 -4.99 11.01
C ASP A 92 14.67 -4.77 9.50
N CYS A 93 13.49 -4.34 9.07
CA CYS A 93 13.20 -4.02 7.67
C CYS A 93 13.44 -2.51 7.44
N GLY A 94 14.70 -2.17 7.15
CA GLY A 94 15.13 -0.79 6.88
C GLY A 94 16.56 -0.65 6.36
N GLY A 95 17.37 -1.73 6.38
CA GLY A 95 18.71 -1.72 5.80
C GLY A 95 18.69 -1.82 4.28
N ARG A 96 19.48 -0.98 3.59
CA ARG A 96 19.86 -1.20 2.18
C ARG A 96 20.65 -2.51 2.11
N ARG A 97 20.03 -3.60 1.67
CA ARG A 97 20.74 -4.89 1.53
C ARG A 97 21.67 -4.86 0.33
N SER A 98 22.96 -4.97 0.62
CA SER A 98 23.95 -5.57 -0.28
C SER A 98 23.52 -7.01 -0.62
N SER A 99 23.76 -7.40 -1.87
CA SER A 99 23.15 -8.47 -2.66
C SER A 99 23.37 -9.92 -2.19
N ASP A 100 23.60 -10.18 -0.91
CA ASP A 100 23.89 -11.54 -0.44
C ASP A 100 23.42 -11.75 0.99
N ASP A 101 22.12 -12.00 1.17
CA ASP A 101 21.63 -12.68 2.37
C ASP A 101 20.26 -13.29 2.13
N ARG A 102 20.24 -14.63 1.94
CA ARG A 102 19.05 -15.49 1.89
C ARG A 102 18.44 -15.66 3.30
N LEU A 103 18.08 -14.55 3.95
CA LEU A 103 17.24 -14.58 5.15
C LEU A 103 15.78 -14.45 4.71
N ARG A 104 15.11 -15.62 4.67
CA ARG A 104 13.66 -15.84 4.55
C ARG A 104 12.84 -14.63 4.99
N CYS A 105 12.27 -13.93 4.02
CA CYS A 105 11.01 -13.20 4.18
C CYS A 105 9.81 -14.15 3.95
N ASP A 106 10.01 -15.46 4.07
CA ASP A 106 8.92 -16.43 4.07
C ASP A 106 8.45 -16.59 5.51
N HIS A 107 7.39 -15.86 5.86
CA HIS A 107 6.21 -16.33 6.59
C HIS A 107 5.54 -15.14 7.25
N TYR A 108 4.34 -14.83 6.74
CA TYR A 108 3.36 -13.91 7.30
C TYR A 108 3.52 -12.41 6.98
N TRP A 109 3.60 -12.10 5.69
CA TRP A 109 2.85 -10.97 5.15
C TRP A 109 1.92 -11.51 4.07
N ILE A 110 0.67 -11.81 4.46
CA ILE A 110 -0.41 -11.91 3.50
C ILE A 110 -0.53 -10.51 2.89
N ALA A 111 -0.04 -10.42 1.66
CA ALA A 111 -0.58 -9.69 0.52
C ALA A 111 -1.23 -8.32 0.78
N GLY A 112 -0.77 -7.35 -0.01
CA GLY A 112 -1.25 -5.97 -0.09
C GLY A 112 -0.34 -5.20 -1.03
#